data_AF-A0A948Z8B5-F1
#
_entry.id   AF-A0A948Z8B5-F1
#
_cell.length_a   1.000
_cell.length_b   1.000
_cell.length_c   1.000
_cell.angle_alpha   90.00
_cell.angle_beta   90.00
_cell.angle_gamma   90.00
#
_symmetry.space_group_name_H-M   'P 1'
#
loop_
_entity.id
_entity.type
_entity.pdbx_description
1 polymer ?
#
loop_
_entity_poly.entity_id
_entity_poly.type
_entity_poly.pdbx_seq_one_letter_code
_entity_poly.pdbx_strand_id
1 'polypeptide(L)'
;MNLVSLIETIKRHPHYDRVGMILCHNGVVRGTSRDGRKISGLNITVDYEQLHKVMEKHKKRPGIIEILVKIAEDKELSVGDDVMLLVVAGDIRENVIKVLSEAIDDIKSTVTKKTEYFMSAFSHIDNEGRSQMVDITDKEPTLRSAVAQGVVSMKPSTFEMIYNNTIKKGNVLDTARIAGIMAAKKTSELIPMCHPINISHIDISFEPDKDKSSIKVKTLVRLFGQTGVEMEALTAVSVAALTIYDMCKSQDKKIIISDICLLEKSGGKSGTFVREEKNI
;
A
#
# COMPACT_ATOMS: atom_id res chain seq x y z
N MET A 1 -21.45 -10.95 10.30
CA MET A 1 -22.17 -12.22 10.63
C MET A 1 -22.97 -11.98 11.91
N ASN A 2 -23.98 -12.80 12.24
CA ASN A 2 -24.80 -12.55 13.44
C ASN A 2 -25.11 -13.87 14.16
N LEU A 3 -24.57 -14.01 15.37
CA LEU A 3 -24.73 -15.21 16.20
C LEU A 3 -26.17 -15.41 16.69
N VAL A 4 -26.87 -14.31 17.02
CA VAL A 4 -28.27 -14.35 17.46
C VAL A 4 -29.14 -14.99 16.38
N SER A 5 -28.93 -14.62 15.11
CA SER A 5 -29.68 -15.20 13.99
C SER A 5 -29.50 -16.73 13.87
N LEU A 6 -28.29 -17.24 14.16
CA LEU A 6 -28.00 -18.68 14.09
C LEU A 6 -28.68 -19.43 15.23
N ILE A 7 -28.65 -18.86 16.44
CA ILE A 7 -29.34 -19.44 17.59
C ILE A 7 -30.85 -19.45 17.35
N GLU A 8 -31.41 -18.38 16.78
CA GLU A 8 -32.82 -18.34 16.39
C GLU A 8 -33.18 -19.40 15.35
N THR A 9 -32.31 -19.66 14.37
CA THR A 9 -32.51 -20.77 13.41
C THR A 9 -32.60 -22.11 14.13
N ILE A 10 -31.71 -22.38 15.09
CA ILE A 10 -31.74 -23.61 15.88
C ILE A 10 -33.01 -23.70 16.73
N LYS A 11 -33.45 -22.59 17.33
CA LYS A 11 -34.69 -22.54 18.12
C LYS A 11 -35.95 -22.86 17.30
N ARG A 12 -35.90 -22.68 15.99
CA ARG A 12 -36.99 -23.03 15.06
C ARG A 12 -36.87 -24.45 14.50
N HIS A 13 -35.83 -25.20 14.88
CA HIS A 13 -35.63 -26.56 14.41
C HIS A 13 -36.80 -27.46 14.89
N PRO A 14 -37.34 -28.38 14.05
CA PRO A 14 -38.49 -29.22 14.41
C PRO A 14 -38.30 -30.12 15.64
N HIS A 15 -37.04 -30.36 16.02
CA HIS A 15 -36.66 -31.17 17.19
C HIS A 15 -36.00 -30.33 18.28
N TYR A 16 -36.29 -29.04 18.33
CA TYR A 16 -35.71 -28.14 19.32
C TYR A 16 -36.09 -28.52 20.77
N ASP A 17 -37.24 -29.16 20.96
CA ASP A 17 -37.71 -29.71 22.24
C ASP A 17 -36.71 -30.66 22.90
N ARG A 18 -35.82 -31.28 22.11
CA ARG A 18 -34.79 -32.19 22.59
C ARG A 18 -33.46 -31.51 22.90
N VAL A 19 -33.27 -30.24 22.51
CA VAL A 19 -31.98 -29.56 22.68
C VAL A 19 -31.73 -29.27 24.16
N GLY A 20 -30.75 -29.96 24.74
CA GLY A 20 -30.29 -29.74 26.11
C GLY A 20 -29.22 -28.64 26.22
N MET A 21 -28.49 -28.36 25.15
CA MET A 21 -27.47 -27.31 25.10
C MET A 21 -27.12 -26.84 23.69
N ILE A 22 -26.65 -25.60 23.61
CA ILE A 22 -26.11 -24.99 22.39
C ILE A 22 -24.73 -24.43 22.75
N LEU A 23 -23.70 -24.80 21.98
CA LEU A 23 -22.38 -24.21 22.07
C LEU A 23 -22.05 -23.41 20.81
N CYS A 24 -21.33 -22.31 21.00
CA CYS A 24 -20.98 -21.38 19.95
C CYS A 24 -19.47 -21.13 19.96
N HIS A 25 -18.88 -21.11 18.77
CA HIS A 25 -17.52 -20.62 18.53
C HIS A 25 -17.58 -19.39 17.64
N ASN A 26 -16.87 -18.34 18.05
CA ASN A 26 -16.61 -17.18 17.22
C ASN A 26 -15.10 -17.05 16.99
N GLY A 27 -14.66 -17.30 15.76
CA GLY A 27 -13.31 -16.97 15.32
C GLY A 27 -13.26 -15.50 14.90
N VAL A 28 -12.23 -14.77 15.33
CA VAL A 28 -12.02 -13.35 14.97
C VAL A 28 -10.63 -13.13 14.36
N VAL A 29 -10.48 -12.07 13.57
CA VAL A 29 -9.16 -11.65 13.07
C VAL A 29 -8.34 -11.06 14.21
N ARG A 30 -7.14 -11.60 14.40
CA ARG A 30 -6.15 -11.13 15.38
C ARG A 30 -5.12 -10.22 14.71
N GLY A 31 -4.59 -9.25 15.45
CA GLY A 31 -3.57 -8.32 14.94
C GLY A 31 -2.17 -8.93 14.74
N THR A 32 -1.94 -10.17 15.17
CA THR A 32 -0.64 -10.86 15.05
C THR A 32 -0.81 -12.31 14.61
N SER A 33 0.01 -12.78 13.69
CA SER A 33 0.07 -14.18 13.27
C SER A 33 0.59 -15.10 14.39
N ARG A 34 0.58 -16.43 14.16
CA ARG A 34 1.08 -17.41 15.15
C ARG A 34 2.59 -17.25 15.35
N ASP A 35 3.27 -16.76 14.31
CA ASP A 35 4.70 -16.52 14.27
C ASP A 35 5.05 -15.07 14.65
N GLY A 36 4.11 -14.32 15.24
CA GLY A 36 4.34 -12.98 15.78
C GLY A 36 4.33 -11.83 14.76
N ARG A 37 3.99 -12.07 13.49
CA ARG A 37 3.94 -11.01 12.46
C ARG A 37 2.67 -10.19 12.56
N LYS A 38 2.74 -8.85 12.47
CA LYS A 38 1.53 -8.00 12.45
C LYS A 38 0.72 -8.23 11.17
N ILE A 39 -0.57 -8.52 11.35
CA ILE A 39 -1.53 -8.75 10.27
C ILE A 39 -2.41 -7.50 10.15
N SER A 40 -2.56 -6.96 8.94
CA SER A 40 -3.48 -5.85 8.64
C SER A 40 -4.88 -6.34 8.29
N GLY A 41 -5.00 -7.56 7.79
CA GLY A 41 -6.29 -8.18 7.49
C GLY A 41 -6.17 -9.62 7.00
N LEU A 42 -7.30 -10.22 6.69
CA LEU A 42 -7.40 -11.61 6.23
C LEU A 42 -8.46 -11.73 5.13
N ASN A 43 -8.21 -12.56 4.13
CA ASN A 43 -9.24 -13.07 3.24
C ASN A 43 -9.35 -14.59 3.39
N ILE A 44 -10.57 -15.13 3.26
CA ILE A 44 -10.90 -16.53 3.44
C ILE A 44 -11.66 -17.01 2.23
N THR A 45 -11.24 -18.15 1.69
CA THR A 45 -12.01 -18.91 0.70
C THR A 45 -12.48 -20.23 1.29
N VAL A 46 -13.66 -20.67 0.88
CA VAL A 46 -14.36 -21.84 1.44
C VAL A 46 -14.57 -22.90 0.37
N ASP A 47 -14.18 -24.12 0.66
CA ASP A 47 -14.59 -25.29 -0.10
C ASP A 47 -15.94 -25.80 0.43
N TYR A 48 -17.04 -25.43 -0.24
CA TYR A 48 -18.40 -25.81 0.19
C TYR A 48 -18.69 -27.31 0.09
N GLU A 49 -18.05 -28.02 -0.85
CA GLU A 49 -18.24 -29.47 -1.00
C GLU A 49 -17.62 -30.19 0.22
N GLN A 50 -16.41 -29.77 0.60
CA GLN A 50 -15.75 -30.29 1.78
C GLN A 50 -16.45 -29.86 3.07
N LEU A 51 -16.96 -28.62 3.15
CA LEU A 51 -17.73 -28.13 4.29
C LEU A 51 -18.97 -28.99 4.53
N HIS A 52 -19.71 -29.31 3.47
CA HIS A 52 -20.88 -30.18 3.56
C HIS A 52 -20.51 -31.57 4.10
N LYS A 53 -19.43 -32.18 3.58
CA LYS A 53 -18.93 -33.48 4.06
C LYS A 53 -18.57 -33.46 5.55
N VAL A 54 -17.89 -32.40 6.00
CA VAL A 54 -17.52 -32.24 7.41
C VAL A 54 -18.76 -32.07 8.30
N MET A 55 -19.73 -31.26 7.89
CA MET A 55 -20.98 -31.07 8.64
C MET A 55 -21.77 -32.38 8.75
N GLU A 56 -21.96 -33.10 7.65
CA GLU A 56 -22.68 -34.37 7.65
C GLU A 56 -22.00 -35.46 8.48
N LYS A 57 -20.65 -35.51 8.48
CA LYS A 57 -19.88 -36.40 9.35
C LYS A 57 -20.22 -36.14 10.82
N HIS A 58 -20.22 -34.89 11.25
CA HIS A 58 -20.41 -34.50 12.65
C HIS A 58 -21.87 -34.58 13.11
N LYS A 59 -22.84 -34.29 12.23
CA LYS A 59 -24.28 -34.41 12.51
C LYS A 59 -24.71 -35.85 12.84
N LYS A 60 -24.00 -36.85 12.32
CA LYS A 60 -24.28 -38.28 12.61
C LYS A 60 -23.95 -38.71 14.03
N ARG A 61 -23.26 -37.88 14.81
CA ARG A 61 -22.87 -38.23 16.18
C ARG A 61 -24.11 -38.27 17.09
N PRO A 62 -24.24 -39.30 17.97
CA PRO A 62 -25.38 -39.41 18.86
C PRO A 62 -25.60 -38.14 19.70
N GLY A 63 -26.84 -37.69 19.73
CA GLY A 63 -27.25 -36.52 20.51
C GLY A 63 -26.92 -35.16 19.90
N ILE A 64 -26.44 -35.12 18.66
CA ILE A 64 -26.36 -33.88 17.87
C ILE A 64 -27.68 -33.69 17.13
N ILE A 65 -28.25 -32.49 17.25
CA ILE A 65 -29.53 -32.12 16.64
C ILE A 65 -29.29 -31.23 15.43
N GLU A 66 -28.40 -30.23 15.56
CA GLU A 66 -28.09 -29.33 14.45
C GLU A 66 -26.67 -28.77 14.59
N ILE A 67 -26.03 -28.53 13.44
CA ILE A 67 -24.76 -27.82 13.32
C ILE A 67 -24.90 -26.76 12.25
N LEU A 68 -24.67 -25.50 12.63
CA LEU A 68 -24.70 -24.35 11.72
C LEU A 68 -23.33 -23.68 11.68
N VAL A 69 -22.88 -23.34 10.48
CA VAL A 69 -21.63 -22.62 10.25
C VAL A 69 -21.86 -21.44 9.32
N LYS A 70 -21.28 -20.29 9.66
CA LYS A 70 -21.15 -19.12 8.78
C LYS A 70 -19.69 -18.71 8.75
N ILE A 71 -19.14 -18.56 7.56
CA ILE A 71 -17.76 -18.13 7.33
C ILE A 71 -17.83 -16.82 6.54
N ALA A 72 -17.02 -15.85 6.92
CA ALA A 72 -16.91 -14.60 6.18
C ALA A 72 -15.99 -14.81 4.96
N GLU A 73 -16.60 -15.20 3.85
CA GLU A 73 -15.96 -15.36 2.54
C GLU A 73 -16.11 -14.08 1.68
N ASP A 74 -15.20 -13.91 0.71
CA ASP A 74 -15.22 -12.86 -0.33
C ASP A 74 -15.24 -11.42 0.20
N LYS A 75 -14.66 -11.20 1.38
CA LYS A 75 -14.51 -9.88 1.99
C LYS A 75 -13.12 -9.73 2.59
N GLU A 76 -12.56 -8.54 2.46
CA GLU A 76 -11.37 -8.16 3.21
C GLU A 76 -11.76 -7.94 4.68
N LEU A 77 -11.27 -8.81 5.57
CA LEU A 77 -11.54 -8.74 6.99
C LEU A 77 -10.43 -7.97 7.70
N SER A 78 -10.80 -7.03 8.56
CA SER A 78 -9.91 -6.24 9.41
C SER A 78 -9.74 -6.86 10.79
N VAL A 79 -8.73 -6.44 11.54
CA VAL A 79 -8.52 -6.88 12.93
C VAL A 79 -9.77 -6.59 13.77
N GLY A 80 -10.27 -7.61 14.47
CA GLY A 80 -11.51 -7.56 15.24
C GLY A 80 -12.75 -8.08 14.51
N ASP A 81 -12.70 -8.24 13.18
CA ASP A 81 -13.84 -8.79 12.43
C ASP A 81 -14.05 -10.28 12.71
N ASP A 82 -15.32 -10.69 12.72
CA ASP A 82 -15.70 -12.09 12.82
C ASP A 82 -15.27 -12.85 11.54
N VAL A 83 -14.63 -13.98 11.72
CA VAL A 83 -14.12 -14.90 10.69
C VAL A 83 -15.06 -16.07 10.48
N MET A 84 -15.47 -16.73 11.57
CA MET A 84 -16.28 -17.94 11.50
C MET A 84 -17.15 -18.05 12.74
N LEU A 85 -18.45 -18.16 12.54
CA LEU A 85 -19.40 -18.58 13.55
C LEU A 85 -19.74 -20.05 13.34
N LEU A 86 -19.52 -20.89 14.35
CA LEU A 86 -19.96 -22.27 14.37
C LEU A 86 -20.85 -22.49 15.59
N VAL A 87 -22.00 -23.10 15.39
CA VAL A 87 -22.96 -23.41 16.45
C VAL A 87 -23.32 -24.88 16.39
N VAL A 88 -23.25 -25.56 17.54
CA VAL A 88 -23.58 -26.97 17.69
C VAL A 88 -24.66 -27.09 18.76
N ALA A 89 -25.79 -27.71 18.42
CA ALA A 89 -26.89 -27.97 19.34
C ALA A 89 -27.12 -29.47 19.50
N GLY A 90 -27.40 -29.88 20.74
CA GLY A 90 -27.59 -31.28 21.07
C GLY A 90 -28.05 -31.49 22.51
N ASP A 91 -28.20 -32.75 22.90
CA ASP A 91 -28.69 -33.18 24.22
C ASP A 91 -27.63 -33.92 25.05
N ILE A 92 -26.62 -34.51 24.41
CA ILE A 92 -25.49 -35.19 25.07
C ILE A 92 -24.30 -34.24 25.18
N ARG A 93 -24.04 -33.74 26.40
CA ARG A 93 -22.99 -32.73 26.67
C ARG A 93 -21.61 -33.09 26.14
N GLU A 94 -21.16 -34.31 26.40
CA GLU A 94 -19.84 -34.79 26.00
C GLU A 94 -19.68 -34.78 24.47
N ASN A 95 -20.74 -35.18 23.75
CA ASN A 95 -20.73 -35.19 22.29
C ASN A 95 -20.80 -33.79 21.71
N VAL A 96 -21.60 -32.87 22.28
CA VAL A 96 -21.70 -31.48 21.80
C VAL A 96 -20.36 -30.75 21.95
N ILE A 97 -19.68 -30.88 23.09
CA ILE A 97 -18.34 -30.28 23.32
C ILE A 97 -17.32 -30.85 22.33
N LYS A 98 -17.30 -32.17 22.18
CA LYS A 98 -16.33 -32.85 21.31
C LYS A 98 -16.55 -32.51 19.83
N VAL A 99 -17.80 -32.46 19.37
CA VAL A 99 -18.15 -32.04 18.01
C VAL A 99 -17.76 -30.60 17.74
N LEU A 100 -17.98 -29.69 18.69
CA LEU A 100 -17.55 -28.30 18.52
C LEU A 100 -16.04 -28.21 18.26
N SER A 101 -15.23 -28.89 19.07
CA SER A 101 -13.76 -28.89 18.89
C SER A 101 -13.33 -29.55 17.59
N GLU A 102 -13.81 -30.77 17.32
CA GLU A 102 -13.42 -31.54 16.13
C GLU A 102 -13.88 -30.86 14.82
N ALA A 103 -15.08 -30.26 14.81
CA ALA A 103 -15.56 -29.53 13.65
C ALA A 103 -14.74 -28.26 13.39
N ILE A 104 -14.32 -27.53 14.44
CA ILE A 104 -13.42 -26.37 14.27
C ILE A 104 -12.12 -26.80 13.59
N ASP A 105 -11.52 -27.91 14.03
CA ASP A 105 -10.24 -28.40 13.51
C ASP A 105 -10.38 -28.93 12.08
N ASP A 106 -11.43 -29.71 11.79
CA ASP A 106 -11.73 -30.22 10.45
C ASP A 106 -11.98 -29.05 9.46
N ILE A 107 -12.75 -28.03 9.86
CA ILE A 107 -13.01 -26.85 9.02
C ILE A 107 -11.72 -26.07 8.76
N LYS A 108 -10.93 -25.79 9.81
CA LYS A 108 -9.70 -25.00 9.68
C LYS A 108 -8.63 -25.70 8.84
N SER A 109 -8.59 -27.03 8.85
CA SER A 109 -7.58 -27.82 8.15
C SER A 109 -7.97 -28.19 6.72
N THR A 110 -9.26 -28.43 6.45
CA THR A 110 -9.70 -28.98 5.16
C THR A 110 -10.65 -28.09 4.37
N VAL A 111 -11.37 -27.17 5.01
CA VAL A 111 -12.43 -26.37 4.37
C VAL A 111 -11.96 -24.97 4.01
N THR A 112 -11.22 -24.30 4.90
CA THR A 112 -10.85 -22.89 4.70
C THR A 112 -9.41 -22.74 4.23
N LYS A 113 -9.18 -21.93 3.20
CA LYS A 113 -7.85 -21.39 2.89
C LYS A 113 -7.78 -19.93 3.31
N LYS A 114 -6.66 -19.55 3.93
CA LYS A 114 -6.44 -18.23 4.53
C LYS A 114 -5.32 -17.50 3.79
N THR A 115 -5.61 -16.30 3.33
CA THR A 115 -4.61 -15.36 2.81
C THR A 115 -4.49 -14.22 3.80
N GLU A 116 -3.39 -14.22 4.57
CA GLU A 116 -3.08 -13.16 5.55
C GLU A 116 -2.41 -11.97 4.85
N TYR A 117 -2.96 -10.77 5.03
CA TYR A 117 -2.30 -9.53 4.64
C TYR A 117 -1.44 -9.05 5.80
N PHE A 118 -0.13 -8.97 5.59
CA PHE A 118 0.78 -8.45 6.60
C PHE A 118 0.84 -6.93 6.50
N MET A 119 0.94 -6.25 7.64
CA MET A 119 1.28 -4.83 7.64
C MET A 119 2.64 -4.67 6.95
N SER A 120 2.66 -4.09 5.75
CA SER A 120 3.86 -3.42 5.29
C SER A 120 4.12 -2.31 6.29
N ALA A 121 5.27 -2.37 6.97
CA ALA A 121 5.69 -1.28 7.83
C ALA A 121 5.60 0.01 7.01
N PHE A 122 4.81 0.98 7.47
CA PHE A 122 5.02 2.37 7.03
C PHE A 122 6.46 2.67 7.39
N SER A 123 7.32 2.72 6.38
CA SER A 123 8.76 2.66 6.58
C SER A 123 9.24 3.82 7.45
N HIS A 124 8.50 4.93 7.47
CA HIS A 124 8.85 6.14 8.19
C HIS A 124 8.16 6.34 9.55
N ILE A 125 7.44 5.36 10.09
CA ILE A 125 6.74 5.49 11.37
C ILE A 125 7.11 4.31 12.29
N ASP A 126 7.53 4.61 13.52
CA ASP A 126 7.88 3.61 14.52
C ASP A 126 6.65 2.96 15.18
N ASN A 127 6.88 2.00 16.08
CA ASN A 127 5.80 1.27 16.76
C ASN A 127 4.95 2.13 17.73
N GLU A 128 5.38 3.36 18.02
CA GLU A 128 4.69 4.33 18.86
C GLU A 128 4.04 5.46 18.04
N GLY A 129 4.14 5.41 16.70
CA GLY A 129 3.56 6.42 15.82
C GLY A 129 4.49 7.62 15.56
N ARG A 130 5.76 7.58 15.98
CA ARG A 130 6.74 8.65 15.75
C ARG A 130 7.43 8.49 14.41
N SER A 131 7.77 9.60 13.77
CA SER A 131 8.56 9.57 12.54
C SER A 131 9.96 9.01 12.80
N GLN A 132 10.39 8.06 11.98
CA GLN A 132 11.70 7.42 12.05
C GLN A 132 12.30 7.29 10.65
N MET A 133 13.62 7.46 10.54
CA MET A 133 14.36 7.09 9.33
C MET A 133 14.52 5.57 9.28
N VAL A 134 14.17 4.96 8.14
CA VAL A 134 14.24 3.51 7.93
C VAL A 134 15.67 3.02 8.10
N ASP A 135 15.89 1.97 8.90
CA ASP A 135 17.20 1.30 8.89
C ASP A 135 17.38 0.52 7.57
N ILE A 136 18.49 0.79 6.87
CA ILE A 136 18.85 0.18 5.59
C ILE A 136 20.13 -0.65 5.67
N THR A 137 20.70 -0.84 6.88
CA THR A 137 21.98 -1.53 7.11
C THR A 137 22.04 -2.90 6.44
N ASP A 138 21.00 -3.71 6.62
CA ASP A 138 20.94 -5.09 6.10
C ASP A 138 20.45 -5.20 4.65
N LYS A 139 20.23 -4.07 3.96
CA LYS A 139 19.79 -4.09 2.56
C LYS A 139 21.00 -4.20 1.65
N GLU A 140 20.95 -5.08 0.66
CA GLU A 140 22.01 -5.15 -0.35
C GLU A 140 22.01 -3.91 -1.25
N PRO A 141 23.19 -3.31 -1.53
CA PRO A 141 23.33 -2.27 -2.52
C PRO A 141 22.99 -2.76 -3.93
N THR A 142 22.23 -1.97 -4.68
CA THR A 142 21.92 -2.25 -6.10
C THR A 142 22.07 -0.98 -6.93
N LEU A 143 22.20 -1.13 -8.25
CA LEU A 143 22.01 0.00 -9.16
C LEU A 143 20.57 0.50 -9.04
N ARG A 144 20.39 1.80 -8.87
CA ARG A 144 19.09 2.45 -8.70
C ARG A 144 19.01 3.69 -9.57
N SER A 145 17.84 3.90 -10.14
CA SER A 145 17.56 5.00 -11.04
C SER A 145 16.17 5.55 -10.76
N ALA A 146 15.99 6.86 -10.86
CA ALA A 146 14.69 7.50 -10.82
C ALA A 146 14.62 8.61 -11.87
N VAL A 147 13.48 8.70 -12.52
CA VAL A 147 13.14 9.75 -13.48
C VAL A 147 11.92 10.50 -12.99
N ALA A 148 12.03 11.81 -12.85
CA ALA A 148 10.91 12.68 -12.49
C ALA A 148 10.72 13.76 -13.55
N GLN A 149 9.51 14.30 -13.63
CA GLN A 149 9.20 15.46 -14.47
C GLN A 149 8.44 16.53 -13.70
N GLY A 150 8.35 17.72 -14.29
CA GLY A 150 7.43 18.81 -13.94
C GLY A 150 7.25 19.75 -15.14
N VAL A 151 6.21 20.58 -15.11
CA VAL A 151 5.90 21.54 -16.19
C VAL A 151 5.89 22.96 -15.63
N VAL A 152 6.52 23.89 -16.36
CA VAL A 152 6.49 25.32 -16.06
C VAL A 152 5.77 26.04 -17.18
N SER A 153 4.55 26.50 -16.93
CA SER A 153 3.70 27.21 -17.89
C SER A 153 3.74 28.71 -17.65
N MET A 154 3.80 29.49 -18.73
CA MET A 154 3.99 30.94 -18.68
C MET A 154 3.33 31.66 -19.87
N LYS A 155 3.38 32.98 -19.89
CA LYS A 155 2.94 33.75 -21.07
C LYS A 155 3.80 33.44 -22.30
N PRO A 156 3.23 33.47 -23.51
CA PRO A 156 3.99 33.31 -24.76
C PRO A 156 5.18 34.28 -24.87
N SER A 157 5.01 35.53 -24.44
CA SER A 157 6.09 36.51 -24.46
C SER A 157 7.25 36.16 -23.52
N THR A 158 6.96 35.54 -22.37
CA THR A 158 8.00 35.09 -21.43
C THR A 158 8.71 33.84 -21.94
N PHE A 159 7.94 32.91 -22.52
CA PHE A 159 8.48 31.74 -23.19
C PHE A 159 9.47 32.13 -24.31
N GLU A 160 9.08 33.05 -25.19
CA GLU A 160 9.95 33.56 -26.26
C GLU A 160 11.21 34.23 -25.72
N MET A 161 11.12 34.94 -24.58
CA MET A 161 12.31 35.53 -23.96
C MET A 161 13.28 34.47 -23.44
N ILE A 162 12.78 33.37 -22.88
CA ILE A 162 13.61 32.24 -22.45
C ILE A 162 14.23 31.54 -23.66
N TYR A 163 13.42 31.22 -24.68
CA TYR A 163 13.86 30.52 -25.88
C TYR A 163 14.94 31.28 -26.64
N ASN A 164 14.80 32.61 -26.74
CA ASN A 164 15.78 33.48 -27.39
C ASN A 164 16.88 33.99 -26.45
N ASN A 165 16.92 33.52 -25.18
CA ASN A 165 17.90 33.90 -24.17
C ASN A 165 18.02 35.42 -23.94
N THR A 166 16.90 36.14 -23.93
CA THR A 166 16.83 37.61 -23.77
C THR A 166 16.35 38.06 -22.39
N ILE A 167 16.22 37.12 -21.44
CA ILE A 167 15.92 37.42 -20.04
C ILE A 167 17.09 38.19 -19.41
N LYS A 168 16.80 39.33 -18.78
CA LYS A 168 17.82 40.23 -18.20
C LYS A 168 18.75 39.58 -17.16
N LYS A 169 18.28 38.51 -16.51
CA LYS A 169 19.04 37.77 -15.49
C LYS A 169 20.03 36.75 -16.07
N GLY A 170 20.10 36.59 -17.38
CA GLY A 170 20.99 35.64 -18.05
C GLY A 170 20.29 34.34 -18.45
N ASN A 171 21.08 33.27 -18.67
CA ASN A 171 20.56 32.00 -19.16
C ASN A 171 19.74 31.27 -18.10
N VAL A 172 18.42 31.27 -18.30
CA VAL A 172 17.44 30.69 -17.38
C VAL A 172 17.59 29.19 -17.25
N LEU A 173 17.73 28.47 -18.38
CA LEU A 173 17.75 27.00 -18.38
C LEU A 173 19.05 26.45 -17.81
N ASP A 174 20.18 27.09 -18.10
CA ASP A 174 21.46 26.68 -17.51
C ASP A 174 21.49 26.95 -16.00
N THR A 175 20.95 28.09 -15.56
CA THR A 175 20.84 28.38 -14.12
C THR A 175 19.93 27.36 -13.43
N ALA A 176 18.78 27.03 -14.02
CA ALA A 176 17.86 26.03 -13.51
C ALA A 176 18.48 24.61 -13.46
N ARG A 177 19.30 24.26 -14.45
CA ARG A 177 20.06 23.00 -14.48
C ARG A 177 21.01 22.89 -13.29
N ILE A 178 21.82 23.93 -13.05
CA ILE A 178 22.77 23.96 -11.94
C ILE A 178 22.01 23.86 -10.61
N ALA A 179 20.93 24.64 -10.46
CA ALA A 179 20.10 24.63 -9.26
C ALA A 179 19.49 23.24 -8.99
N GLY A 180 18.96 22.58 -10.01
CA GLY A 180 18.43 21.21 -9.89
C GLY A 180 19.50 20.18 -9.50
N ILE A 181 20.71 20.26 -10.10
CA ILE A 181 21.83 19.38 -9.74
C ILE A 181 22.26 19.61 -8.29
N MET A 182 22.33 20.86 -7.84
CA MET A 182 22.63 21.19 -6.44
C MET A 182 21.55 20.67 -5.50
N ALA A 183 20.28 20.83 -5.88
CA ALA A 183 19.14 20.40 -5.08
C ALA A 183 19.10 18.88 -4.89
N ALA A 184 19.33 18.10 -5.95
CA ALA A 184 19.43 16.63 -5.86
C ALA A 184 20.42 16.20 -4.76
N LYS A 185 21.61 16.81 -4.73
CA LYS A 185 22.66 16.52 -3.75
C LYS A 185 22.31 16.95 -2.31
N LYS A 186 21.34 17.86 -2.15
CA LYS A 186 20.89 18.39 -0.86
C LYS A 186 19.55 17.83 -0.41
N THR A 187 19.04 16.80 -1.07
CA THR A 187 17.71 16.25 -0.79
C THR A 187 17.54 15.83 0.68
N SER A 188 18.55 15.19 1.27
CA SER A 188 18.50 14.78 2.69
C SER A 188 18.60 15.94 3.68
N GLU A 189 19.03 17.13 3.25
CA GLU A 189 18.96 18.35 4.07
C GLU A 189 17.55 18.96 4.08
N LEU A 190 16.74 18.65 3.06
CA LEU A 190 15.41 19.22 2.84
C LEU A 190 14.28 18.28 3.29
N ILE A 191 14.43 16.98 3.05
CA ILE A 191 13.42 15.96 3.33
C ILE A 191 13.83 15.19 4.60
N PRO A 192 13.13 15.38 5.75
CA PRO A 192 13.64 14.99 7.07
C PRO A 192 14.06 13.53 7.24
N MET A 193 13.37 12.59 6.57
CA MET A 193 13.59 11.15 6.74
C MET A 193 14.33 10.51 5.57
N CYS A 194 14.87 11.31 4.65
CA CYS A 194 15.73 10.81 3.57
C CYS A 194 17.14 10.50 4.09
N HIS A 195 17.69 9.38 3.67
CA HIS A 195 19.08 9.05 3.93
C HIS A 195 20.02 9.99 3.17
N PRO A 196 21.16 10.36 3.75
CA PRO A 196 22.27 10.89 2.96
C PRO A 196 22.79 9.79 2.04
N ILE A 197 22.88 10.07 0.74
CA ILE A 197 23.30 9.09 -0.27
C ILE A 197 24.35 9.67 -1.22
N ASN A 198 25.26 8.81 -1.66
CA ASN A 198 26.31 9.16 -2.62
C ASN A 198 25.78 9.00 -4.05
N ILE A 199 25.19 10.08 -4.57
CA ILE A 199 24.67 10.11 -5.95
C ILE A 199 25.80 9.95 -6.96
N SER A 200 25.64 9.04 -7.92
CA SER A 200 26.64 8.77 -8.95
C SER A 200 26.43 9.58 -10.23
N HIS A 201 25.18 9.89 -10.57
CA HIS A 201 24.86 10.67 -11.77
C HIS A 201 23.56 11.44 -11.61
N ILE A 202 23.55 12.67 -12.13
CA ILE A 202 22.37 13.53 -12.22
C ILE A 202 22.37 14.12 -13.63
N ASP A 203 21.25 14.00 -14.32
CA ASP A 203 20.98 14.69 -15.58
C ASP A 203 19.63 15.41 -15.50
N ILE A 204 19.53 16.54 -16.19
CA ILE A 204 18.33 17.36 -16.24
C ILE A 204 18.11 17.75 -17.70
N SER A 205 16.91 17.62 -18.24
CA SER A 205 16.59 18.09 -19.58
C SER A 205 15.40 19.04 -19.55
N PHE A 206 15.35 19.91 -20.55
CA PHE A 206 14.27 20.87 -20.75
C PHE A 206 13.69 20.64 -22.14
N GLU A 207 12.38 20.45 -22.22
CA GLU A 207 11.63 20.29 -23.46
C GLU A 207 10.67 21.48 -23.58
N PRO A 208 11.02 22.51 -24.37
CA PRO A 208 10.13 23.64 -24.63
C PRO A 208 8.94 23.22 -25.51
N ASP A 209 7.73 23.62 -25.13
CA ASP A 209 6.49 23.47 -25.91
C ASP A 209 5.97 24.88 -26.24
N LYS A 210 6.16 25.28 -27.50
CA LYS A 210 5.81 26.62 -27.98
C LYS A 210 4.29 26.84 -28.02
N ASP A 211 3.54 25.82 -28.42
CA ASP A 211 2.08 25.91 -28.56
C ASP A 211 1.40 26.11 -27.20
N LYS A 212 1.93 25.44 -26.16
CA LYS A 212 1.44 25.59 -24.78
C LYS A 212 2.13 26.70 -24.00
N SER A 213 3.18 27.32 -24.56
CA SER A 213 4.05 28.28 -23.85
C SER A 213 4.53 27.72 -22.51
N SER A 214 5.08 26.50 -22.54
CA SER A 214 5.50 25.77 -21.35
C SER A 214 6.84 25.10 -21.54
N ILE A 215 7.52 24.78 -20.44
CA ILE A 215 8.78 24.05 -20.45
C ILE A 215 8.62 22.84 -19.55
N LYS A 216 8.74 21.64 -20.12
CA LYS A 216 8.80 20.41 -19.33
C LYS A 216 10.23 20.23 -18.85
N VAL A 217 10.39 20.09 -17.54
CA VAL A 217 11.65 19.75 -16.87
C VAL A 217 11.64 18.26 -16.59
N LYS A 218 12.67 17.54 -17.02
CA LYS A 218 12.83 16.12 -16.70
C LYS A 218 14.17 15.92 -16.01
N THR A 219 14.22 15.08 -14.99
CA THR A 219 15.46 14.75 -14.29
C THR A 219 15.65 13.25 -14.22
N LEU A 220 16.91 12.84 -14.25
CA LEU A 220 17.37 11.47 -14.07
C LEU A 220 18.42 11.46 -12.98
N VAL A 221 18.21 10.65 -11.95
CA VAL A 221 19.19 10.45 -10.88
C VAL A 221 19.54 8.97 -10.78
N ARG A 222 20.83 8.66 -10.59
CA ARG A 222 21.32 7.29 -10.43
C ARG A 222 22.34 7.16 -9.30
N LEU A 223 22.34 6.00 -8.66
CA LEU A 223 23.38 5.59 -7.73
C LEU A 223 23.52 4.07 -7.65
N PHE A 224 24.57 3.61 -6.96
CA PHE A 224 24.69 2.24 -6.47
C PHE A 224 24.58 2.24 -4.94
N GLY A 225 23.51 1.66 -4.38
CA GLY A 225 23.21 1.82 -2.94
C GLY A 225 21.95 1.11 -2.45
N GLN A 226 21.69 1.27 -1.15
CA GLN A 226 20.72 0.48 -0.37
C GLN A 226 19.29 1.05 -0.39
N THR A 227 19.14 2.32 -0.77
CA THR A 227 17.85 3.04 -0.87
C THR A 227 17.70 3.73 -2.23
N GLY A 228 16.45 4.01 -2.60
CA GLY A 228 16.10 4.62 -3.88
C GLY A 228 16.52 6.09 -4.00
N VAL A 229 16.29 6.66 -5.18
CA VAL A 229 16.63 8.06 -5.55
C VAL A 229 15.42 8.85 -6.06
N GLU A 230 14.21 8.39 -5.72
CA GLU A 230 12.96 9.03 -6.12
C GLU A 230 12.89 10.48 -5.63
N MET A 231 13.29 10.70 -4.38
CA MET A 231 13.24 12.02 -3.75
C MET A 231 14.26 12.98 -4.35
N GLU A 232 15.42 12.50 -4.74
CA GLU A 232 16.46 13.31 -5.38
C GLU A 232 16.01 13.79 -6.75
N ALA A 233 15.37 12.91 -7.55
CA ALA A 233 14.80 13.30 -8.84
C ALA A 233 13.66 14.31 -8.68
N LEU A 234 12.72 14.07 -7.75
CA LEU A 234 11.60 14.98 -7.50
C LEU A 234 12.07 16.35 -6.97
N THR A 235 13.06 16.36 -6.09
CA THR A 235 13.65 17.58 -5.54
C THR A 235 14.38 18.37 -6.62
N ALA A 236 15.14 17.70 -7.50
CA ALA A 236 15.82 18.32 -8.62
C ALA A 236 14.85 19.02 -9.59
N VAL A 237 13.75 18.34 -9.98
CA VAL A 237 12.69 18.94 -10.81
C VAL A 237 12.11 20.17 -10.13
N SER A 238 11.74 20.03 -8.85
CA SER A 238 11.07 21.08 -8.09
C SER A 238 11.91 22.35 -8.02
N VAL A 239 13.19 22.22 -7.69
CA VAL A 239 14.08 23.38 -7.57
C VAL A 239 14.46 23.95 -8.94
N ALA A 240 14.62 23.12 -9.97
CA ALA A 240 14.81 23.63 -11.33
C ALA A 240 13.60 24.47 -11.79
N ALA A 241 12.38 24.00 -11.54
CA ALA A 241 11.14 24.73 -11.85
C ALA A 241 11.03 26.04 -11.05
N LEU A 242 11.32 26.01 -9.74
CA LEU A 242 11.37 27.20 -8.89
C LEU A 242 12.42 28.21 -9.37
N THR A 243 13.53 27.72 -9.92
CA THR A 243 14.59 28.59 -10.47
C THR A 243 14.13 29.26 -11.75
N ILE A 244 13.44 28.55 -12.65
CA ILE A 244 12.82 29.15 -13.84
C ILE A 244 11.85 30.27 -13.42
N TYR A 245 11.01 29.99 -12.41
CA TYR A 245 10.11 30.99 -11.84
C TYR A 245 10.89 32.21 -11.32
N ASP A 246 11.92 32.02 -10.48
CA ASP A 246 12.68 33.14 -9.91
C ASP A 246 13.31 34.04 -10.98
N MET A 247 13.84 33.42 -12.03
CA MET A 247 14.49 34.08 -13.15
C MET A 247 13.52 34.89 -14.02
N CYS A 248 12.23 34.55 -14.01
CA CYS A 248 11.22 35.14 -14.90
C CYS A 248 10.12 35.93 -14.18
N LYS A 249 10.01 35.85 -12.83
CA LYS A 249 8.92 36.46 -12.05
C LYS A 249 8.76 37.98 -12.21
N SER A 250 9.80 38.68 -12.66
CA SER A 250 9.72 40.11 -12.97
C SER A 250 8.96 40.41 -14.26
N GLN A 251 8.97 39.49 -15.22
CA GLN A 251 8.27 39.60 -16.51
C GLN A 251 6.88 38.96 -16.41
N ASP A 252 6.79 37.85 -15.69
CA ASP A 252 5.55 37.10 -15.51
C ASP A 252 5.40 36.54 -14.11
N LYS A 253 4.46 37.13 -13.34
CA LYS A 253 4.09 36.66 -12.00
C LYS A 253 3.04 35.54 -12.03
N LYS A 254 2.50 35.20 -13.20
CA LYS A 254 1.46 34.17 -13.37
C LYS A 254 2.02 32.82 -13.80
N ILE A 255 3.33 32.63 -13.72
CA ILE A 255 3.98 31.35 -14.02
C ILE A 255 3.40 30.27 -13.09
N ILE A 256 3.03 29.13 -13.66
CA ILE A 256 2.48 27.98 -12.95
C ILE A 256 3.52 26.85 -13.02
N ILE A 257 3.80 26.25 -11.87
CA ILE A 257 4.55 24.99 -11.77
C ILE A 257 3.53 23.89 -11.50
N SER A 258 3.48 22.89 -12.37
CA SER A 258 2.52 21.78 -12.29
C SER A 258 3.19 20.44 -12.59
N ASP A 259 2.43 19.37 -12.40
CA ASP A 259 2.73 18.02 -12.90
C ASP A 259 4.08 17.46 -12.44
N ILE A 260 4.51 17.88 -11.24
CA ILE A 260 5.70 17.33 -10.59
C ILE A 260 5.38 15.90 -10.15
N CYS A 261 5.97 14.92 -10.84
CA CYS A 261 5.72 13.52 -10.57
C CYS A 261 6.88 12.61 -10.95
N LEU A 262 6.93 11.43 -10.33
CA LEU A 262 7.87 10.37 -10.69
C LEU A 262 7.34 9.63 -11.94
N LEU A 263 8.14 9.57 -13.00
CA LEU A 263 7.83 8.86 -14.24
C LEU A 263 8.30 7.41 -14.19
N GLU A 264 9.50 7.18 -13.69
CA GLU A 264 10.10 5.85 -13.66
C GLU A 264 10.98 5.71 -12.43
N LYS A 265 11.05 4.51 -11.87
CA LYS A 265 12.17 4.10 -11.03
C LYS A 265 12.55 2.65 -11.28
N SER A 266 13.80 2.32 -11.01
CA SER A 266 14.30 0.94 -11.08
C SER A 266 15.32 0.65 -9.99
N GLY A 267 15.49 -0.64 -9.69
CA GLY A 267 16.38 -1.13 -8.63
C GLY A 267 15.70 -1.31 -7.27
N GLY A 268 16.36 -2.07 -6.39
CA GLY A 268 15.82 -2.46 -5.08
C GLY A 268 14.67 -3.49 -5.14
N LYS A 269 14.18 -3.86 -3.95
CA LYS A 269 13.19 -4.94 -3.77
C LYS A 269 11.84 -4.67 -4.45
N SER A 270 11.45 -3.39 -4.60
CA SER A 270 10.16 -3.03 -5.22
C SER A 270 10.14 -3.19 -6.74
N GLY A 271 11.29 -3.49 -7.36
CA GLY A 271 11.40 -3.59 -8.81
C GLY A 271 11.19 -2.26 -9.53
N THR A 272 10.91 -2.37 -10.83
CA THR A 272 10.72 -1.22 -11.72
C THR A 272 9.28 -0.71 -11.64
N PHE A 273 9.13 0.59 -11.50
CA PHE A 273 7.87 1.31 -11.68
C PHE A 273 7.97 2.19 -12.92
N VAL A 274 6.93 2.19 -13.73
CA VAL A 274 6.74 3.10 -14.87
C VAL A 274 5.34 3.68 -14.74
N ARG A 275 5.23 5.01 -14.80
CA ARG A 275 3.94 5.70 -14.79
C ARG A 275 3.24 5.49 -16.12
N GLU A 276 1.97 5.07 -16.06
CA GLU A 276 1.11 5.00 -17.25
C GLU A 276 0.77 6.41 -17.76
N GLU A 277 0.86 6.62 -19.08
CA GLU A 277 0.63 7.92 -19.74
C GLU A 277 -0.75 8.53 -19.48
N LYS A 278 -1.74 7.73 -19.07
CA LYS A 278 -3.11 8.20 -18.78
C LYS A 278 -3.22 9.04 -17.50
N ASN A 279 -2.16 9.11 -16.70
CA ASN A 279 -2.14 9.74 -15.37
C ASN A 279 -1.19 10.95 -15.29
N ILE A 280 -1.03 11.68 -16.41
CA ILE A 280 -0.25 12.92 -16.55
C ILE A 280 -1.15 14.00 -17.15
#